data_AF-A0A2Z3DLW4-F1
#
_entry.id   AF-A0A2Z3DLW4-F1
#
_cell.length_a   1.000
_cell.length_b   1.000
_cell.length_c   1.000
_cell.angle_alpha   90.00
_cell.angle_beta   90.00
_cell.angle_gamma   90.00
#
_symmetry.space_group_name_H-M   'P 1'
#
loop_
_entity.id
_entity.type
_entity.pdbx_description
1 polymer ?
#
loop_
_entity_poly.entity_id
_entity_poly.type
_entity_poly.pdbx_seq_one_letter_code
_entity_poly.pdbx_strand_id
1 'polypeptide(L)'
;MFKKIILLSFIALIAGCSSSQPETFPGEFANADYVLSDKDAQRWVVASRQAEQCIYPNLTRIQQQAFSKEDSYIHSQYVFFYPLEEIIGEQYVKIIQDDEKSMGYAQYQFKKFRDGQEFEPLADKQCQVLREKAKNDLAVVKGQYKSGMVEETKSEGKNPDGVATNQNKFFFDIIKWGSVLLL
;
A
#
# COMPACT_ATOMS: atom_id res chain seq x y z
N MET A 1 0.84 -25.10 -67.15
CA MET A 1 -0.61 -25.34 -67.31
C MET A 1 -1.23 -25.49 -65.92
N PHE A 2 -2.33 -24.77 -65.67
CA PHE A 2 -3.36 -24.93 -64.61
C PHE A 2 -3.18 -26.14 -63.66
N LYS A 3 -3.40 -26.04 -62.35
CA LYS A 3 -4.57 -25.45 -61.69
C LYS A 3 -4.37 -25.46 -60.16
N LYS A 4 -4.81 -24.36 -59.54
CA LYS A 4 -5.17 -24.18 -58.13
C LYS A 4 -5.74 -25.44 -57.47
N ILE A 5 -5.28 -25.81 -56.27
CA ILE A 5 -6.14 -26.17 -55.13
C ILE A 5 -5.50 -25.62 -53.85
N ILE A 6 -6.10 -24.54 -53.37
CA ILE A 6 -6.04 -24.04 -52.01
C ILE A 6 -6.92 -24.96 -51.17
N LEU A 7 -6.44 -25.46 -50.04
CA LEU A 7 -7.34 -25.91 -48.97
C LEU A 7 -6.73 -25.51 -47.62
N LEU A 8 -7.35 -24.49 -47.03
CA LEU A 8 -7.08 -23.97 -45.70
C LEU A 8 -7.35 -25.06 -44.66
N SER A 9 -6.33 -25.41 -43.89
CA SER A 9 -6.48 -26.05 -42.59
C SER A 9 -6.62 -24.96 -41.53
N PHE A 10 -7.85 -24.50 -41.30
CA PHE A 10 -8.20 -23.78 -40.08
C PHE A 10 -8.46 -24.83 -39.00
N ILE A 11 -7.43 -25.20 -38.25
CA ILE A 11 -7.63 -25.88 -36.96
C ILE A 11 -8.08 -24.79 -35.99
N ALA A 12 -9.39 -24.75 -35.72
CA ALA A 12 -9.95 -23.97 -34.65
C ALA A 12 -9.42 -24.52 -33.31
N LEU A 13 -8.47 -23.79 -32.72
CA LEU A 13 -8.15 -23.92 -31.31
C LEU A 13 -9.38 -23.48 -30.52
N ILE A 14 -10.18 -24.44 -30.05
CA ILE A 14 -11.21 -24.19 -29.05
C ILE A 14 -10.45 -23.91 -27.76
N ALA A 15 -10.18 -22.63 -27.48
CA ALA A 15 -9.71 -22.19 -26.18
C ALA A 15 -10.73 -22.65 -25.14
N GLY A 16 -10.28 -23.47 -24.18
CA GLY A 16 -11.10 -23.87 -23.05
C GLY A 16 -11.51 -22.63 -22.27
N CYS A 17 -12.81 -22.31 -22.27
CA CYS A 17 -13.37 -21.42 -21.26
C CYS A 17 -13.34 -22.18 -19.94
N SER A 18 -12.26 -22.04 -19.17
CA SER A 18 -12.27 -22.37 -17.75
C SER A 18 -13.44 -21.63 -17.11
N SER A 19 -14.44 -22.36 -16.65
CA SER A 19 -15.54 -21.82 -15.87
C SER A 19 -15.04 -21.42 -14.49
N SER A 20 -14.37 -20.28 -14.39
CA SER A 20 -14.31 -19.58 -13.11
C SER A 20 -15.73 -19.13 -12.80
N GLN A 21 -16.30 -19.63 -11.70
CA GLN A 21 -17.50 -19.02 -11.12
C GLN A 21 -17.24 -17.51 -11.05
N PRO A 22 -18.12 -16.64 -11.59
CA PRO A 22 -17.90 -15.21 -11.49
C PRO A 22 -17.85 -14.87 -10.00
N GLU A 23 -16.68 -14.43 -9.54
CA GLU A 23 -16.56 -13.93 -8.18
C GLU A 23 -17.55 -12.78 -8.02
N THR A 24 -18.49 -12.95 -7.09
CA THR A 24 -19.53 -11.96 -6.84
C THR A 24 -18.91 -10.76 -6.13
N PHE A 25 -18.97 -9.60 -6.79
CA PHE A 25 -18.60 -8.34 -6.17
C PHE A 25 -19.49 -8.07 -4.94
N PRO A 26 -18.93 -7.81 -3.74
CA PRO A 26 -19.74 -7.59 -2.54
C PRO A 26 -20.58 -6.33 -2.68
N GLY A 27 -21.91 -6.46 -2.53
CA GLY A 27 -22.85 -5.36 -2.77
C GLY A 27 -22.70 -4.16 -1.83
N GLU A 28 -22.06 -4.35 -0.66
CA GLU A 28 -21.76 -3.27 0.30
C GLU A 28 -20.83 -2.19 -0.28
N PHE A 29 -20.00 -2.55 -1.27
CA PHE A 29 -19.08 -1.64 -1.95
C PHE A 29 -19.64 -1.12 -3.28
N ALA A 30 -20.93 -1.30 -3.55
CA ALA A 30 -21.55 -0.78 -4.76
C ALA A 30 -21.41 0.75 -4.84
N ASN A 31 -21.07 1.25 -6.03
CA ASN A 31 -20.74 2.66 -6.30
C ASN A 31 -19.49 3.16 -5.56
N ALA A 32 -18.49 2.31 -5.34
CA ALA A 32 -17.15 2.78 -5.00
C ALA A 32 -16.56 3.58 -6.17
N ASP A 33 -15.93 4.72 -5.88
CA ASP A 33 -15.29 5.57 -6.89
C ASP A 33 -14.06 4.90 -7.52
N TYR A 34 -13.44 3.96 -6.81
CA TYR A 34 -12.36 3.11 -7.28
C TYR A 34 -12.51 1.67 -6.81
N VAL A 35 -12.32 0.74 -7.74
CA VAL A 35 -12.39 -0.71 -7.51
C VAL A 35 -11.00 -1.30 -7.72
N LEU A 36 -10.33 -1.67 -6.63
CA LEU A 36 -9.01 -2.28 -6.68
C LEU A 36 -9.07 -3.69 -7.27
N SER A 37 -8.33 -3.92 -8.35
CA SER A 37 -8.29 -5.24 -9.01
C SER A 37 -7.63 -6.30 -8.12
N ASP A 38 -8.05 -7.56 -8.24
CA ASP A 38 -7.43 -8.70 -7.53
C ASP A 38 -5.92 -8.77 -7.78
N LYS A 39 -5.50 -8.52 -9.03
CA LYS A 39 -4.09 -8.55 -9.42
C LYS A 39 -3.28 -7.48 -8.69
N ASP A 40 -3.80 -6.26 -8.59
CA ASP A 40 -3.10 -5.17 -7.90
C ASP A 40 -3.17 -5.34 -6.38
N ALA A 41 -4.26 -5.90 -5.85
CA ALA A 41 -4.36 -6.26 -4.44
C ALA A 41 -3.35 -7.33 -4.02
N GLN A 42 -3.16 -8.38 -4.84
CA GLN A 42 -2.14 -9.39 -4.59
C GLN A 42 -0.73 -8.80 -4.59
N ARG A 43 -0.42 -7.95 -5.59
CA ARG A 43 0.85 -7.23 -5.66
C ARG A 43 1.04 -6.32 -4.44
N TRP A 44 -0.03 -5.66 -4.00
CA TRP A 44 -0.02 -4.78 -2.84
C TRP A 44 0.29 -5.54 -1.56
N VAL A 45 -0.37 -6.68 -1.31
CA VAL A 45 -0.08 -7.55 -0.17
C VAL A 45 1.39 -7.97 -0.14
N VAL A 46 1.95 -8.39 -1.27
CA VAL A 46 3.35 -8.79 -1.38
C VAL A 46 4.28 -7.62 -1.06
N ALA A 47 4.08 -6.47 -1.71
CA ALA A 47 4.90 -5.28 -1.50
C ALA A 47 4.82 -4.75 -0.05
N SER A 48 3.63 -4.79 0.55
CA SER A 48 3.40 -4.44 1.95
C SER A 48 4.17 -5.35 2.91
N ARG A 49 4.10 -6.68 2.70
CA ARG A 49 4.83 -7.65 3.53
C ARG A 49 6.34 -7.50 3.41
N GLN A 50 6.82 -7.28 2.20
CA GLN A 50 8.23 -6.98 1.92
C GLN A 50 8.69 -5.71 2.66
N ALA A 51 7.91 -4.63 2.57
CA ALA A 51 8.21 -3.37 3.25
C ALA A 51 8.21 -3.54 4.79
N GLU A 52 7.21 -4.23 5.35
CA GLU A 52 7.11 -4.50 6.78
C GLU A 52 8.28 -5.36 7.28
N GLN A 53 8.65 -6.42 6.55
CA GLN A 53 9.80 -7.25 6.89
C GLN A 53 11.10 -6.45 6.87
N CYS A 54 11.28 -5.55 5.89
CA CYS A 54 12.45 -4.68 5.87
C CYS A 54 12.47 -3.75 7.07
N ILE A 55 11.41 -2.96 7.29
CA ILE A 55 11.43 -1.85 8.27
C ILE A 55 11.29 -2.37 9.71
N TYR A 56 10.49 -3.40 9.92
CA TYR A 56 10.16 -3.94 11.23
C TYR A 56 10.31 -5.48 11.30
N PRO A 57 11.52 -6.02 11.11
CA PRO A 57 11.75 -7.46 10.96
C PRO A 57 11.30 -8.32 12.16
N ASN A 58 11.15 -7.71 13.33
CA ASN A 58 10.78 -8.39 14.58
C ASN A 58 9.50 -7.81 15.20
N LEU A 59 8.65 -7.14 14.40
CA LEU A 59 7.45 -6.49 14.93
C LEU A 59 6.45 -7.54 15.41
N THR A 60 6.12 -7.46 16.69
CA THR A 60 4.99 -8.21 17.25
C THR A 60 3.73 -7.36 17.25
N ARG A 61 2.57 -8.01 17.24
CA ARG A 61 1.26 -7.35 17.39
C ARG A 61 1.19 -6.48 18.65
N ILE A 62 1.80 -6.91 19.75
CA ILE A 62 1.82 -6.15 21.02
C ILE A 62 2.64 -4.86 20.87
N GLN A 63 3.81 -4.94 20.24
CA GLN A 63 4.63 -3.75 19.98
C GLN A 63 3.93 -2.77 19.05
N GLN A 64 3.25 -3.28 18.02
CA GLN A 64 2.48 -2.47 17.08
C GLN A 64 1.30 -1.75 17.75
N GLN A 65 0.58 -2.41 18.66
CA GLN A 65 -0.50 -1.79 19.43
C GLN A 65 0.00 -0.68 20.38
N ALA A 66 1.27 -0.72 20.76
CA ALA A 66 1.90 0.29 21.60
C ALA A 66 2.56 1.42 20.80
N PHE A 67 2.38 1.47 19.47
CA PHE A 67 2.92 2.55 18.65
C PHE A 67 2.36 3.91 19.09
N SER A 68 3.25 4.91 19.09
CA SER A 68 2.81 6.30 19.13
C SER A 68 2.01 6.64 17.87
N LYS A 69 1.36 7.81 17.85
CA LYS A 69 0.65 8.27 16.65
C LYS A 69 1.61 8.40 15.46
N GLU A 70 2.81 8.90 15.73
CA GLU A 70 3.87 9.10 14.75
C GLU A 70 4.40 7.76 14.20
N ASP A 71 4.63 6.78 15.08
CA ASP A 71 5.05 5.44 14.65
C ASP A 71 3.93 4.73 13.86
N SER A 72 2.67 4.91 14.26
CA SER A 72 1.49 4.37 13.54
C SER A 72 1.33 4.98 12.15
N TYR A 73 1.58 6.29 12.04
CA TYR A 73 1.56 6.99 10.76
C TYR A 73 2.65 6.47 9.82
N ILE A 74 3.90 6.40 10.28
CA ILE A 74 5.01 5.89 9.48
C ILE A 74 4.79 4.44 9.07
N HIS A 75 4.32 3.59 9.99
CA HIS A 75 3.95 2.21 9.66
C HIS A 75 2.89 2.18 8.56
N SER A 76 1.79 2.90 8.74
CA SER A 76 0.69 2.91 7.76
C SER A 76 1.14 3.42 6.39
N GLN A 77 1.95 4.48 6.37
CA GLN A 77 2.44 5.07 5.13
C GLN A 77 3.40 4.13 4.39
N TYR A 78 4.39 3.57 5.07
CA TYR A 78 5.43 2.76 4.43
C TYR A 78 5.00 1.31 4.17
N VAL A 79 4.12 0.76 5.00
CA VAL A 79 3.67 -0.63 4.86
C VAL A 79 2.46 -0.72 3.95
N PHE A 80 1.56 0.27 3.94
CA PHE A 80 0.32 0.18 3.16
C PHE A 80 0.27 1.17 2.00
N PHE A 81 0.40 2.47 2.27
CA PHE A 81 0.05 3.47 1.26
C PHE A 81 1.11 3.71 0.18
N TYR A 82 2.40 3.79 0.52
CA TYR A 82 3.45 3.89 -0.48
C TYR A 82 3.51 2.65 -1.40
N PRO A 83 3.42 1.40 -0.87
CA PRO A 83 3.32 0.23 -1.74
C PRO A 83 2.10 0.27 -2.68
N LEU A 84 0.93 0.70 -2.19
CA LEU A 84 -0.26 0.83 -3.04
C LEU A 84 -0.05 1.91 -4.11
N GLU A 85 0.49 3.05 -3.72
CA GLU A 85 0.81 4.18 -4.60
C GLU A 85 1.76 3.77 -5.73
N GLU A 86 2.80 2.99 -5.44
CA GLU A 86 3.72 2.48 -6.47
C GLU A 86 3.01 1.55 -7.49
N ILE A 87 1.93 0.88 -7.08
CA ILE A 87 1.22 -0.10 -7.92
C ILE A 87 0.15 0.56 -8.78
N ILE A 88 -0.69 1.41 -8.18
CA ILE A 88 -1.85 2.00 -8.86
C ILE A 88 -1.65 3.47 -9.21
N GLY A 89 -0.73 4.18 -8.55
CA GLY A 89 -0.47 5.61 -8.73
C GLY A 89 -1.17 6.50 -7.69
N GLU A 90 -0.52 7.62 -7.35
CA GLU A 90 -0.94 8.58 -6.31
C GLU A 90 -2.38 9.06 -6.49
N GLN A 91 -2.77 9.40 -7.72
CA GLN A 91 -4.12 9.92 -8.01
C GLN A 91 -5.23 8.92 -7.62
N TYR A 92 -4.98 7.61 -7.78
CA TYR A 92 -5.96 6.58 -7.45
C TYR A 92 -5.94 6.26 -5.96
N VAL A 93 -4.78 6.33 -5.30
CA VAL A 93 -4.71 6.24 -3.84
C VAL A 93 -5.51 7.37 -3.19
N LYS A 94 -5.44 8.60 -3.73
CA LYS A 94 -6.27 9.72 -3.25
C LYS A 94 -7.77 9.43 -3.37
N ILE A 95 -8.22 8.93 -4.53
CA ILE A 95 -9.63 8.50 -4.70
C ILE A 95 -10.02 7.47 -3.64
N ILE A 96 -9.18 6.45 -3.42
CA ILE A 96 -9.43 5.43 -2.39
C ILE A 96 -9.49 6.06 -1.00
N GLN A 97 -8.60 6.99 -0.66
CA GLN A 97 -8.55 7.63 0.66
C GLN A 97 -9.74 8.58 0.91
N ASP A 98 -10.25 9.21 -0.14
CA ASP A 98 -11.36 10.17 -0.08
C ASP A 98 -12.75 9.51 -0.12
N ASP A 99 -12.88 8.28 -0.64
CA ASP A 99 -14.13 7.51 -0.68
C ASP A 99 -14.12 6.29 0.26
N GLU A 100 -15.01 6.28 1.26
CA GLU A 100 -15.09 5.20 2.25
C GLU A 100 -15.41 3.84 1.63
N LYS A 101 -16.17 3.79 0.53
CA LYS A 101 -16.48 2.52 -0.14
C LYS A 101 -15.29 1.96 -0.90
N SER A 102 -14.55 2.82 -1.58
CA SER A 102 -13.29 2.46 -2.24
C SER A 102 -12.26 1.97 -1.23
N MET A 103 -12.09 2.67 -0.10
CA MET A 103 -11.21 2.22 0.97
C MET A 103 -11.67 0.90 1.58
N GLY A 104 -12.97 0.77 1.85
CA GLY A 104 -13.55 -0.47 2.38
C GLY A 104 -13.30 -1.66 1.45
N TYR A 105 -13.45 -1.47 0.14
CA TYR A 105 -13.18 -2.52 -0.83
C TYR A 105 -11.68 -2.84 -0.95
N ALA A 106 -10.81 -1.84 -0.92
CA ALA A 106 -9.36 -2.05 -0.89
C ALA A 106 -8.95 -2.87 0.35
N GLN A 107 -9.53 -2.56 1.53
CA GLN A 107 -9.31 -3.33 2.76
C GLN A 107 -9.83 -4.76 2.65
N TYR A 108 -11.02 -4.94 2.09
CA TYR A 108 -11.58 -6.27 1.82
C TYR A 108 -10.63 -7.10 0.96
N GLN A 109 -10.14 -6.52 -0.15
CA GLN A 109 -9.21 -7.18 -1.05
C GLN A 109 -7.86 -7.50 -0.39
N PHE A 110 -7.30 -6.56 0.37
CA PHE A 110 -6.07 -6.79 1.10
C PHE A 110 -6.20 -7.97 2.07
N LYS A 111 -7.30 -8.02 2.84
CA LYS A 111 -7.58 -9.13 3.77
C LYS A 111 -7.80 -10.46 3.04
N LYS A 112 -8.54 -10.43 1.91
CA LYS A 112 -8.77 -11.60 1.05
C LYS A 112 -7.46 -12.28 0.64
N PHE A 113 -6.46 -11.49 0.25
CA PHE A 113 -5.19 -12.02 -0.26
C PHE A 113 -4.08 -12.13 0.77
N ARG A 114 -4.19 -11.45 1.93
CA ARG A 114 -3.13 -11.35 2.94
C ARG A 114 -2.45 -12.69 3.20
N ASP A 115 -3.20 -13.70 3.59
CA ASP A 115 -2.62 -14.94 4.13
C ASP A 115 -2.23 -15.97 3.05
N GLY A 116 -2.60 -15.74 1.79
CA GLY A 116 -2.38 -16.68 0.68
C GLY A 116 -1.24 -16.32 -0.28
N GLN A 117 -0.56 -15.19 -0.08
CA GLN A 117 0.54 -14.75 -0.95
C GLN A 117 1.91 -15.09 -0.34
N GLU A 118 2.66 -15.93 -1.04
CA GLU A 118 4.10 -16.08 -0.83
C GLU A 118 4.84 -14.85 -1.36
N PHE A 119 5.92 -14.48 -0.71
CA PHE A 119 6.76 -13.36 -1.14
C PHE A 119 8.23 -13.65 -0.88
N GLU A 120 9.07 -13.24 -1.82
CA GLU A 120 10.51 -13.23 -1.63
C GLU A 120 10.92 -11.95 -0.88
N PRO A 121 11.86 -12.03 0.08
CA PRO A 121 12.40 -10.84 0.71
C PRO A 121 13.04 -9.89 -0.31
N LEU A 122 12.97 -8.59 -0.03
CA LEU A 122 13.71 -7.60 -0.82
C LEU A 122 15.22 -7.77 -0.63
N ALA A 123 15.99 -7.33 -1.62
CA ALA A 123 17.45 -7.33 -1.51
C ALA A 123 17.90 -6.42 -0.35
N ASP A 124 18.98 -6.80 0.34
CA ASP A 124 19.48 -6.07 1.53
C ASP A 124 19.66 -4.57 1.27
N LYS A 125 20.18 -4.20 0.10
CA LYS A 125 20.37 -2.79 -0.29
C LYS A 125 19.04 -2.03 -0.37
N GLN A 126 17.98 -2.66 -0.87
CA GLN A 126 16.65 -2.05 -0.93
C GLN A 126 16.07 -1.90 0.47
N CYS A 127 16.20 -2.93 1.33
CA CYS A 127 15.78 -2.83 2.73
C CYS A 127 16.53 -1.73 3.49
N GLN A 128 17.84 -1.56 3.27
CA GLN A 128 18.63 -0.50 3.90
C GLN A 128 18.09 0.89 3.53
N VAL A 129 17.87 1.13 2.24
CA VAL A 129 17.29 2.40 1.77
C VAL A 129 15.91 2.63 2.39
N LEU A 130 15.05 1.61 2.43
CA LEU A 130 13.71 1.73 2.98
C LEU A 130 13.72 2.05 4.49
N ARG A 131 14.61 1.38 5.25
CA ARG A 131 14.80 1.65 6.69
C ARG A 131 15.29 3.07 6.95
N GLU A 132 16.27 3.54 6.16
CA GLU A 132 16.80 4.90 6.31
C GLU A 132 15.74 5.95 6.04
N LYS A 133 14.96 5.79 4.96
CA LYS A 133 13.85 6.69 4.63
C LYS A 133 12.79 6.70 5.73
N ALA A 134 12.30 5.54 6.16
CA ALA A 134 11.30 5.45 7.23
C ALA A 134 11.79 6.07 8.54
N LYS A 135 13.06 5.85 8.90
CA LYS A 135 13.68 6.45 10.10
C LYS A 135 13.78 7.97 10.00
N ASN A 136 14.17 8.50 8.85
CA ASN A 136 14.32 9.94 8.64
C ASN A 136 12.94 10.63 8.65
N ASP A 137 11.95 10.07 7.97
CA ASP A 137 10.59 10.59 7.97
C ASP A 137 9.96 10.53 9.36
N LEU A 138 10.22 9.46 10.12
CA LEU A 138 9.80 9.37 11.52
C LEU A 138 10.41 10.49 12.37
N ALA A 139 11.69 10.83 12.15
CA ALA A 139 12.33 11.94 12.84
C ALA A 139 11.70 13.30 12.46
N VAL A 140 11.35 13.50 11.19
CA VAL A 140 10.63 14.70 10.72
C VAL A 140 9.25 14.79 11.37
N VAL A 141 8.47 13.71 11.36
CA VAL A 141 7.13 13.65 11.94
C VAL A 141 7.18 13.89 13.45
N LYS A 142 8.20 13.36 14.15
CA LYS A 142 8.47 13.63 15.57
C LYS A 142 9.00 15.05 15.84
N GLY A 143 9.19 15.88 14.82
CA GLY A 143 9.72 17.25 14.95
C GLY A 143 11.19 17.33 15.33
N GLN A 144 11.95 16.26 15.12
CA GLN A 144 13.38 16.17 15.43
C GLN A 144 14.26 16.72 14.30
N TYR A 145 13.73 16.86 13.09
CA TYR A 145 14.48 17.37 11.94
C TYR A 145 14.47 18.91 11.89
N LYS A 146 15.64 19.53 11.97
CA LYS A 146 15.83 20.98 11.79
C LYS A 146 16.56 21.25 10.47
N SER A 147 15.89 22.03 9.61
CA SER A 147 16.36 22.66 8.36
C SER A 147 16.51 21.79 7.11
N GLY A 148 15.80 22.18 6.05
CA GLY A 148 16.00 21.72 4.66
C GLY A 148 17.03 22.54 3.87
N MET A 149 17.78 23.45 4.53
CA MET A 149 18.77 24.35 3.92
C MET A 149 19.99 24.55 4.84
N VAL A 150 21.13 25.01 4.30
CA VAL A 150 22.34 25.38 5.07
C VAL A 150 21.96 26.29 6.24
N GLU A 151 22.34 25.89 7.46
CA GLU A 151 21.86 26.48 8.71
C GLU A 151 22.28 27.96 8.86
N GLU A 152 21.30 28.83 9.14
CA GLU A 152 21.54 29.95 10.05
C GLU A 152 21.00 29.57 11.43
N THR A 153 21.90 29.57 12.41
CA THR A 153 21.66 29.21 13.79
C THR A 153 20.70 30.20 14.43
N LYS A 154 19.42 29.84 14.53
CA LYS A 154 18.55 30.35 15.59
C LYS A 154 17.81 29.21 16.27
N SER A 155 18.22 28.97 17.50
CA SER A 155 17.53 28.16 18.49
C SER A 155 16.19 28.84 18.82
N GLU A 156 15.09 28.36 18.24
CA GLU A 156 13.75 28.63 18.77
C GLU A 156 12.94 27.33 18.91
N GLY A 157 12.23 27.25 20.04
CA GLY A 157 11.07 26.41 20.37
C GLY A 157 11.14 24.90 20.07
N LYS A 158 11.30 24.07 21.11
CA LYS A 158 10.75 22.70 21.07
C LYS A 158 9.22 22.83 21.02
N ASN A 159 8.61 22.58 19.87
CA ASN A 159 7.17 22.32 19.82
C ASN A 159 6.96 20.94 20.48
N PRO A 160 6.20 20.82 21.58
CA PRO A 160 6.02 19.54 22.28
C PRO A 160 5.21 18.53 21.45
N ASP A 161 4.45 19.04 20.48
CA ASP A 161 3.67 18.27 19.51
C ASP A 161 4.42 18.31 18.18
N GLY A 162 4.81 17.14 17.64
CA GLY A 162 5.52 17.01 16.36
C GLY A 162 4.87 17.81 15.22
N VAL A 163 5.64 18.11 14.17
CA VAL A 163 5.39 19.17 13.18
C VAL A 163 4.03 19.07 12.44
N ALA A 164 3.29 17.96 12.51
CA ALA A 164 2.05 17.78 11.74
C ALA A 164 0.94 16.92 12.39
N THR A 165 1.04 16.51 13.66
CA THR A 165 0.32 15.29 14.11
C THR A 165 -1.07 15.53 14.71
N ASN A 166 -1.38 16.73 15.22
CA ASN A 166 -2.67 16.99 15.90
C ASN A 166 -3.69 17.81 15.07
N GLN A 167 -3.31 18.36 13.91
CA GLN A 167 -4.20 19.21 13.09
C GLN A 167 -4.34 18.75 11.63
N ASN A 168 -3.61 17.71 11.20
CA ASN A 168 -3.64 17.26 9.82
C ASN A 168 -4.64 16.11 9.62
N LYS A 169 -5.74 16.38 8.91
CA LYS A 169 -6.76 15.38 8.55
C LYS A 169 -6.14 14.16 7.85
N PHE A 170 -5.22 14.38 6.91
CA PHE A 170 -4.56 13.29 6.16
C PHE A 170 -3.76 12.37 7.08
N PHE A 171 -3.10 12.92 8.11
CA PHE A 171 -2.35 12.14 9.08
C PHE A 171 -3.27 11.17 9.85
N PHE A 172 -4.43 11.65 10.29
CA PHE A 172 -5.43 10.82 10.97
C PHE A 172 -6.10 9.82 10.05
N ASP A 173 -6.41 10.19 8.81
CA ASP A 173 -7.03 9.29 7.84
C ASP A 173 -6.07 8.13 7.47
N ILE A 174 -4.78 8.41 7.30
CA ILE A 174 -3.75 7.37 7.08
C ILE A 174 -3.67 6.42 8.26
N ILE A 175 -3.65 6.93 9.50
CA ILE A 175 -3.64 6.06 10.71
C ILE A 175 -4.94 5.26 10.81
N LYS A 176 -6.10 5.90 10.62
CA LYS A 176 -7.43 5.26 10.65
C LYS A 176 -7.43 4.08 9.69
N TRP A 177 -7.10 4.33 8.43
CA TRP A 177 -7.15 3.31 7.39
C TRP A 177 -6.09 2.23 7.54
N GLY A 178 -4.86 2.58 7.93
CA GLY A 178 -3.80 1.62 8.24
C GLY A 178 -4.16 0.70 9.41
N SER A 179 -4.79 1.24 10.46
CA SER A 179 -5.21 0.43 11.62
C SER A 179 -6.24 -0.64 11.26
N VAL A 180 -7.13 -0.37 10.30
CA VAL A 180 -8.16 -1.33 9.86
C VAL A 180 -7.57 -2.44 8.98
N LEU A 181 -6.50 -2.16 8.24
CA LEU A 181 -5.76 -3.17 7.46
C LEU A 181 -5.04 -4.20 8.37
N LEU A 182 -4.76 -3.82 9.62
CA LEU A 182 -4.12 -4.67 10.62
C LEU A 182 -5.09 -5.60 11.37
N LEU A 183 -6.39 -5.28 11.37
CA LEU A 183 -7.44 -6.07 12.04
C LEU A 183 -7.94 -7.20 11.14
#